data_AF-I6AUF7-F1
#
_entry.id   AF-I6AUF7-F1
#
_cell.length_a   1.000
_cell.length_b   1.000
_cell.length_c   1.000
_cell.angle_alpha   90.00
_cell.angle_beta   90.00
_cell.angle_gamma   90.00
#
_symmetry.space_group_name_H-M   'P 1'
#
loop_
_entity.id
_entity.type
_entity.pdbx_description
1 polymer ?
#
loop_
_entity_poly.entity_id
_entity_poly.type
_entity_poly.pdbx_seq_one_letter_code
_entity_poly.pdbx_strand_id
1 'polypeptide(L)'
;MQRLLPFVACLVLAALLAAPFVAQATTSAAGPAPSASPPLSGNAVAPSNPQALIGPVATQIAAITGIAISPLLGTGAYGAYHWWQAKTPAQKAALPWYASPWFWLPALFVAAACAAKDAAGAALPPGLKKPADVLETIENKISGLVAAGAVIPMLVSGLSALLATSAPDAAGTAAAATSAVASHATLAAHGLATLPGVTAAFDGSWLLHMAVLPLGIAAFVVVWMASHAINVLILLSPWGAIDAGLKTARTTLLGAVVLVPAINPWAGLILSLGVIFVAWLVAGWSFRLTVFGTLFSWDFFTLRRLRFRPQPLANRMFSSALLKHVGVPMRSYGRLFNEPENGRIVFAWRPWLVMPLRRVEVRVDNPAVARGLFFSTISNGRDTALILPPRYRGHEEAIAEIYAFEGGVQEAGLLRAWSSLRELFGGSAARTQIGG
;
A
#
# COMPACT_ATOMS: atom_id res chain seq x y z
N MET A 1 7.20 13.49 22.48
CA MET A 1 8.18 12.37 22.42
C MET A 1 7.53 11.02 22.10
N GLN A 2 6.39 10.64 22.70
CA GLN A 2 5.70 9.36 22.40
C GLN A 2 5.29 9.12 20.94
N ARG A 3 5.11 10.18 20.13
CA ARG A 3 4.79 10.05 18.68
C ARG A 3 5.99 9.67 17.82
N LEU A 4 7.22 9.86 18.31
CA LEU A 4 8.46 9.56 17.60
C LEU A 4 9.06 8.22 18.01
N LEU A 5 8.61 7.63 19.13
CA LEU A 5 9.10 6.34 19.62
C LEU A 5 9.02 5.21 18.56
N PRO A 6 7.91 5.01 17.81
CA PRO A 6 7.90 3.99 16.76
C PRO A 6 8.77 4.37 15.56
N PHE A 7 8.98 5.67 15.31
CA PHE A 7 9.85 6.17 14.24
C PHE A 7 11.32 5.92 14.56
N VAL A 8 11.72 6.18 15.81
CA VAL A 8 13.05 5.92 16.34
C VAL A 8 13.29 4.42 16.46
N ALA A 9 12.31 3.62 16.91
CA ALA A 9 12.45 2.18 16.99
C ALA A 9 12.68 1.53 15.60
N CYS A 10 11.91 1.92 14.57
CA CYS A 10 12.14 1.45 13.21
C CYS A 10 13.46 1.94 12.61
N LEU A 11 13.86 3.19 12.86
CA LEU A 11 15.15 3.73 12.42
C LEU A 11 16.34 3.04 13.12
N VAL A 12 16.22 2.78 14.41
CA VAL A 12 17.23 2.06 15.20
C VAL A 12 17.31 0.60 14.74
N LEU A 13 16.17 -0.05 14.48
CA LEU A 13 16.16 -1.41 13.94
C LEU A 13 16.77 -1.46 12.53
N ALA A 14 16.44 -0.50 11.66
CA ALA A 14 17.03 -0.38 10.33
C ALA A 14 18.54 -0.06 10.40
N ALA A 15 18.96 0.78 11.34
CA ALA A 15 20.37 1.10 11.57
C ALA A 15 21.14 -0.10 12.15
N LEU A 16 20.55 -0.89 13.05
CA LEU A 16 21.13 -2.12 13.59
C LEU A 16 21.25 -3.21 12.52
N LEU A 17 20.26 -3.31 11.62
CA LEU A 17 20.31 -4.21 10.47
C LEU A 17 21.30 -3.75 9.40
N ALA A 18 21.57 -2.43 9.29
CA ALA A 18 22.54 -1.85 8.35
C ALA A 18 23.98 -1.74 8.92
N ALA A 19 24.15 -1.78 10.25
CA ALA A 19 25.45 -1.65 10.92
C ALA A 19 26.53 -2.63 10.44
N PRO A 20 26.26 -3.94 10.23
CA PRO A 20 27.28 -4.85 9.70
C PRO A 20 27.69 -4.53 8.25
N PHE A 21 26.83 -3.83 7.51
CA PHE A 21 27.03 -3.52 6.09
C PHE A 21 27.78 -2.19 5.87
N VAL A 22 27.58 -1.19 6.73
CA VAL A 22 28.25 0.14 6.62
C VAL A 22 29.71 0.07 7.07
N ALA A 23 30.04 -0.78 8.05
CA ALA A 23 31.42 -0.95 8.54
C ALA A 23 32.39 -1.54 7.51
N GLN A 24 31.90 -2.13 6.42
CA GLN A 24 32.70 -2.78 5.37
C GLN A 24 32.72 -2.01 4.04
N ALA A 25 31.88 -0.98 3.88
CA ALA A 25 31.84 -0.16 2.66
C ALA A 25 33.03 0.82 2.55
N THR A 26 33.78 1.06 3.63
CA THR A 26 34.95 1.96 3.64
C THR A 26 36.24 1.32 3.16
N THR A 27 36.25 0.01 2.87
CA THR A 27 37.42 -0.71 2.36
C THR A 27 37.06 -1.51 1.11
N SER A 28 36.98 -0.86 -0.06
CA SER A 28 37.40 -1.43 -1.36
C SER A 28 36.90 -0.54 -2.50
N ALA A 29 37.72 0.46 -2.84
CA ALA A 29 37.71 1.07 -4.16
C ALA A 29 38.73 0.32 -5.02
N ALA A 30 38.28 -0.67 -5.79
CA ALA A 30 38.93 -1.16 -7.01
C ALA A 30 38.00 -2.16 -7.72
N GLY A 31 37.55 -1.83 -8.94
CA GLY A 31 36.88 -2.79 -9.84
C GLY A 31 37.87 -3.80 -10.42
N PRO A 32 37.37 -4.91 -11.01
CA PRO A 32 37.06 -4.86 -12.44
C PRO A 32 35.75 -5.58 -12.88
N ALA A 33 35.27 -5.15 -14.06
CA ALA A 33 34.44 -5.75 -15.14
C ALA A 33 33.54 -7.01 -14.92
N PRO A 34 32.44 -7.13 -15.71
CA PRO A 34 31.28 -7.94 -15.36
C PRO A 34 31.50 -9.42 -15.63
N SER A 35 31.53 -10.22 -14.58
CA SER A 35 31.45 -11.68 -14.66
C SER A 35 30.01 -12.12 -14.40
N ALA A 36 29.46 -12.84 -15.38
CA ALA A 36 28.22 -13.59 -15.27
C ALA A 36 28.23 -14.46 -14.00
N SER A 37 27.13 -14.44 -13.25
CA SER A 37 26.95 -15.27 -12.06
C SER A 37 26.57 -16.72 -12.42
N PRO A 38 26.88 -17.70 -11.55
CA PRO A 38 27.37 -19.04 -11.93
C PRO A 38 26.26 -20.11 -12.09
N PRO A 39 26.60 -21.31 -12.62
CA PRO A 39 25.65 -22.38 -12.89
C PRO A 39 25.23 -23.15 -11.63
N LEU A 40 23.99 -23.65 -11.64
CA LEU A 40 23.51 -24.71 -10.75
C LEU A 40 24.16 -26.05 -11.16
N SER A 41 25.34 -26.35 -10.65
CA SER A 41 25.92 -27.70 -10.59
C SER A 41 27.01 -27.73 -9.53
N GLY A 42 27.02 -28.78 -8.70
CA GLY A 42 27.87 -28.88 -7.53
C GLY A 42 29.35 -28.69 -7.82
N ASN A 43 29.96 -27.73 -7.13
CA ASN A 43 31.31 -27.80 -6.60
C ASN A 43 31.42 -26.79 -5.44
N ALA A 44 32.16 -27.19 -4.41
CA ALA A 44 32.20 -26.59 -3.08
C ALA A 44 32.42 -25.05 -3.10
N VAL A 45 31.55 -24.32 -2.42
CA VAL A 45 31.72 -22.88 -2.14
C VAL A 45 32.48 -22.74 -0.82
N ALA A 46 33.67 -22.16 -0.89
CA ALA A 46 34.45 -21.69 0.25
C ALA A 46 33.70 -20.57 1.01
N PRO A 47 33.87 -20.44 2.35
CA PRO A 47 32.97 -19.65 3.19
C PRO A 47 33.30 -18.15 3.25
N SER A 48 32.29 -17.38 3.70
CA SER A 48 32.36 -16.04 4.32
C SER A 48 32.89 -14.87 3.48
N ASN A 49 32.16 -14.46 2.43
CA ASN A 49 32.21 -13.07 1.97
C ASN A 49 30.84 -12.40 2.20
N PRO A 50 30.70 -11.43 3.12
CA PRO A 50 29.48 -10.66 3.34
C PRO A 50 28.91 -10.05 2.05
N GLN A 51 29.77 -9.72 1.07
CA GLN A 51 29.35 -9.21 -0.23
C GLN A 51 28.55 -10.22 -1.06
N ALA A 52 28.75 -11.53 -0.85
CA ALA A 52 28.01 -12.58 -1.56
C ALA A 52 26.53 -12.68 -1.11
N LEU A 53 26.21 -12.24 0.11
CA LEU A 53 24.86 -12.25 0.68
C LEU A 53 24.00 -11.06 0.22
N ILE A 54 24.63 -9.97 -0.20
CA ILE A 54 23.94 -8.71 -0.55
C ILE A 54 23.09 -8.89 -1.80
N GLY A 55 23.57 -9.65 -2.79
CA GLY A 55 22.81 -10.01 -3.99
C GLY A 55 21.45 -10.62 -3.64
N PRO A 56 21.42 -11.81 -3.00
CA PRO A 56 20.18 -12.48 -2.61
C PRO A 56 19.25 -11.63 -1.72
N VAL A 57 19.81 -10.91 -0.74
CA VAL A 57 19.03 -10.05 0.16
C VAL A 57 18.39 -8.89 -0.61
N ALA A 58 19.17 -8.21 -1.46
CA ALA A 58 18.67 -7.13 -2.30
C ALA A 58 17.56 -7.62 -3.24
N THR A 59 17.72 -8.79 -3.86
CA THR A 59 16.69 -9.40 -4.73
C THR A 59 15.42 -9.70 -3.95
N GLN A 60 15.50 -10.22 -2.72
CA GLN A 60 14.30 -10.52 -1.92
C GLN A 60 13.57 -9.25 -1.45
N ILE A 61 14.31 -8.23 -0.99
CA ILE A 61 13.70 -6.95 -0.58
C ILE A 61 13.08 -6.23 -1.79
N ALA A 62 13.75 -6.28 -2.95
CA ALA A 62 13.21 -5.76 -4.20
C ALA A 62 11.95 -6.53 -4.64
N ALA A 63 11.92 -7.85 -4.47
CA ALA A 63 10.73 -8.66 -4.77
C ALA A 63 9.55 -8.27 -3.87
N ILE A 64 9.75 -8.17 -2.54
CA ILE A 64 8.72 -7.71 -1.60
C ILE A 64 8.20 -6.32 -1.99
N THR A 65 9.11 -5.39 -2.32
CA THR A 65 8.77 -4.01 -2.68
C THR A 65 8.04 -3.94 -4.03
N GLY A 66 8.51 -4.67 -5.04
CA GLY A 66 7.88 -4.73 -6.37
C GLY A 66 6.49 -5.35 -6.33
N ILE A 67 6.32 -6.45 -5.58
CA ILE A 67 5.00 -7.07 -5.33
C ILE A 67 4.10 -6.11 -4.56
N ALA A 68 4.62 -5.32 -3.62
CA ALA A 68 3.81 -4.31 -2.95
C ALA A 68 3.32 -3.21 -3.91
N ILE A 69 4.16 -2.76 -4.86
CA ILE A 69 3.77 -1.73 -5.84
C ILE A 69 2.69 -2.27 -6.79
N SER A 70 2.82 -3.49 -7.29
CA SER A 70 1.82 -4.12 -8.16
C SER A 70 1.71 -5.60 -7.83
N PRO A 71 0.77 -6.01 -6.96
CA PRO A 71 0.73 -7.38 -6.44
C PRO A 71 0.50 -8.44 -7.49
N LEU A 72 -0.44 -8.23 -8.43
CA LEU A 72 -0.70 -9.22 -9.48
C LEU A 72 0.43 -9.30 -10.50
N LEU A 73 0.89 -8.16 -11.03
CA LEU A 73 2.01 -8.13 -11.97
C LEU A 73 3.30 -8.60 -11.32
N GLY A 74 3.61 -8.13 -10.11
CA GLY A 74 4.81 -8.48 -9.37
C GLY A 74 4.84 -9.96 -9.01
N THR A 75 3.75 -10.50 -8.45
CA THR A 75 3.69 -11.94 -8.11
C THR A 75 3.72 -12.80 -9.37
N GLY A 76 2.98 -12.41 -10.42
CA GLY A 76 2.97 -13.13 -11.70
C GLY A 76 4.34 -13.13 -12.37
N ALA A 77 5.00 -11.97 -12.50
CA ALA A 77 6.32 -11.86 -13.12
C ALA A 77 7.39 -12.60 -12.31
N TYR A 78 7.35 -12.48 -10.98
CA TYR A 78 8.28 -13.19 -10.09
C TYR A 78 8.10 -14.71 -10.17
N GLY A 79 6.84 -15.19 -10.20
CA GLY A 79 6.52 -16.60 -10.39
C GLY A 79 6.98 -17.14 -11.75
N ALA A 80 6.72 -16.38 -12.82
CA ALA A 80 7.14 -16.75 -14.17
C ALA A 80 8.68 -16.82 -14.28
N TYR A 81 9.40 -15.86 -13.69
CA TYR A 81 10.85 -15.87 -13.63
C TYR A 81 11.40 -17.15 -12.99
N HIS A 82 10.89 -17.53 -11.81
CA HIS A 82 11.30 -18.77 -11.13
C HIS A 82 10.96 -20.03 -11.92
N TRP A 83 9.80 -20.05 -12.58
CA TRP A 83 9.40 -21.15 -13.46
C TRP A 83 10.37 -21.35 -14.64
N TRP A 84 10.84 -20.25 -15.25
CA TRP A 84 11.81 -20.30 -16.35
C TRP A 84 13.22 -20.68 -15.91
N GLN A 85 13.59 -20.33 -14.67
CA GLN A 85 14.87 -20.72 -14.10
C GLN A 85 14.92 -22.21 -13.74
N ALA A 86 13.81 -22.79 -13.26
CA ALA A 86 13.73 -24.22 -12.99
C ALA A 86 13.84 -25.03 -14.29
N LYS A 87 14.91 -25.82 -14.44
CA LYS A 87 15.18 -26.61 -15.65
C LYS A 87 14.68 -28.05 -15.56
N THR A 88 14.61 -28.61 -14.36
CA THR A 88 14.19 -30.01 -14.17
C THR A 88 12.72 -30.12 -13.73
N PRO A 89 12.03 -31.23 -14.03
CA PRO A 89 10.66 -31.47 -13.55
C PRO A 89 10.56 -31.45 -12.02
N ALA A 90 11.58 -31.99 -11.33
CA ALA A 90 11.64 -31.98 -9.87
C ALA A 90 11.76 -30.55 -9.30
N GLN A 91 12.58 -29.69 -9.91
CA GLN A 91 12.68 -28.28 -9.50
C GLN A 91 11.35 -27.55 -9.71
N LYS A 92 10.67 -27.78 -10.84
CA LYS A 92 9.37 -27.17 -11.14
C LYS A 92 8.28 -27.61 -10.16
N ALA A 93 8.30 -28.86 -9.73
CA ALA A 93 7.34 -29.39 -8.74
C ALA A 93 7.55 -28.82 -7.33
N ALA A 94 8.78 -28.41 -6.99
CA ALA A 94 9.10 -27.81 -5.70
C ALA A 94 8.82 -26.29 -5.64
N LEU A 95 8.44 -25.67 -6.76
CA LEU A 95 8.16 -24.25 -6.80
C LEU A 95 6.87 -23.89 -6.03
N PRO A 96 6.79 -22.69 -5.44
CA PRO A 96 5.56 -22.20 -4.82
C PRO A 96 4.39 -22.13 -5.80
N TRP A 97 3.17 -22.18 -5.28
CA TRP A 97 1.93 -22.17 -6.07
C TRP A 97 1.86 -20.99 -7.07
N TYR A 98 2.38 -19.82 -6.70
CA TYR A 98 2.38 -18.63 -7.56
C TYR A 98 3.36 -18.71 -8.74
N ALA A 99 4.29 -19.66 -8.73
CA ALA A 99 5.18 -19.94 -9.85
C ALA A 99 4.62 -21.01 -10.80
N SER A 100 3.45 -21.58 -10.49
CA SER A 100 2.73 -22.45 -11.42
C SER A 100 2.20 -21.65 -12.63
N PRO A 101 2.32 -22.14 -13.87
CA PRO A 101 1.74 -21.52 -15.06
C PRO A 101 0.25 -21.22 -14.93
N TRP A 102 -0.48 -22.04 -14.19
CA TRP A 102 -1.91 -21.84 -13.92
C TRP A 102 -2.22 -20.55 -13.15
N PHE A 103 -1.25 -20.01 -12.40
CA PHE A 103 -1.40 -18.73 -11.75
C PHE A 103 -0.78 -17.59 -12.55
N TRP A 104 0.51 -17.71 -12.91
CA TRP A 104 1.23 -16.56 -13.46
C TRP A 104 0.80 -16.21 -14.89
N LEU A 105 0.35 -17.18 -15.71
CA LEU A 105 -0.15 -16.87 -17.06
C LEU A 105 -1.42 -16.01 -17.00
N PRO A 106 -2.50 -16.40 -16.29
CA PRO A 106 -3.66 -15.53 -16.13
C PRO A 106 -3.33 -14.18 -15.47
N ALA A 107 -2.46 -14.18 -14.45
CA ALA A 107 -2.07 -12.95 -13.76
C ALA A 107 -1.38 -11.96 -14.71
N LEU A 108 -0.42 -12.42 -15.52
CA LEU A 108 0.25 -11.60 -16.51
C LEU A 108 -0.67 -11.20 -17.67
N PHE A 109 -1.62 -12.06 -18.05
CA PHE A 109 -2.63 -11.71 -19.05
C PHE A 109 -3.51 -10.54 -18.58
N VAL A 110 -4.00 -10.59 -17.34
CA VAL A 110 -4.78 -9.48 -16.75
C VAL A 110 -3.92 -8.22 -16.65
N ALA A 111 -2.68 -8.32 -16.18
CA ALA A 111 -1.78 -7.18 -16.10
C ALA A 111 -1.47 -6.58 -17.48
N ALA A 112 -1.30 -7.42 -18.51
CA ALA A 112 -1.10 -6.99 -19.88
C ALA A 112 -2.35 -6.30 -20.45
N ALA A 113 -3.55 -6.78 -20.13
CA ALA A 113 -4.80 -6.10 -20.48
C ALA A 113 -4.90 -4.72 -19.81
N CYS A 114 -4.48 -4.59 -18.55
CA CYS A 114 -4.38 -3.30 -17.86
C CYS A 114 -3.34 -2.36 -18.51
N ALA A 115 -2.19 -2.87 -18.93
CA ALA A 115 -1.20 -2.07 -19.66
C ALA A 115 -1.72 -1.64 -21.05
N ALA A 116 -2.41 -2.54 -21.76
CA ALA A 116 -2.96 -2.28 -23.08
C ALA A 116 -4.04 -1.18 -23.05
N LYS A 117 -4.94 -1.17 -22.05
CA LYS A 117 -5.92 -0.08 -21.89
C LYS A 117 -5.26 1.27 -21.68
N ASP A 118 -4.13 1.30 -20.98
CA ASP A 118 -3.44 2.55 -20.64
C ASP A 118 -2.67 3.08 -21.86
N ALA A 119 -2.08 2.19 -22.66
CA ALA A 119 -1.45 2.53 -23.94
C ALA A 119 -2.48 2.99 -24.99
N ALA A 120 -3.66 2.37 -25.02
CA ALA A 120 -4.74 2.72 -25.93
C ALA A 120 -5.51 4.00 -25.55
N GLY A 121 -5.13 4.69 -24.46
CA GLY A 121 -5.89 5.78 -23.84
C GLY A 121 -6.20 6.99 -24.74
N ALA A 122 -5.49 7.20 -25.85
CA ALA A 122 -5.80 8.22 -26.86
C ALA A 122 -6.79 7.74 -27.95
N ALA A 123 -6.91 6.42 -28.13
CA ALA A 123 -7.75 5.79 -29.15
C ALA A 123 -9.06 5.21 -28.57
N LEU A 124 -9.19 5.12 -27.25
CA LEU A 124 -10.39 4.63 -26.58
C LEU A 124 -11.50 5.69 -26.53
N PRO A 125 -12.77 5.32 -26.80
CA PRO A 125 -13.93 6.20 -26.65
C PRO A 125 -14.01 6.84 -25.26
N PRO A 126 -14.42 8.12 -25.16
CA PRO A 126 -14.69 8.78 -23.89
C PRO A 126 -15.70 7.97 -23.06
N GLY A 127 -15.30 7.51 -21.87
CA GLY A 127 -16.17 6.78 -20.94
C GLY A 127 -15.78 5.34 -20.61
N LEU A 128 -14.99 4.65 -21.45
CA LEU A 128 -14.56 3.27 -21.16
C LEU A 128 -13.36 3.17 -20.20
N LYS A 129 -12.58 4.24 -20.08
CA LYS A 129 -11.37 4.28 -19.25
C LYS A 129 -11.68 4.13 -17.75
N LYS A 130 -12.73 4.81 -17.28
CA LYS A 130 -13.08 4.86 -15.84
C LYS A 130 -13.57 3.53 -15.27
N PRO A 131 -14.46 2.77 -15.92
CA PRO A 131 -14.79 1.41 -15.50
C PRO A 131 -13.55 0.50 -15.43
N ALA A 132 -12.62 0.65 -16.37
CA ALA A 132 -11.40 -0.14 -16.37
C ALA A 132 -10.44 0.24 -15.23
N ASP A 133 -10.32 1.52 -14.88
CA ASP A 133 -9.56 1.99 -13.71
C ASP A 133 -10.19 1.53 -12.38
N VAL A 134 -11.51 1.39 -12.32
CA VAL A 134 -12.22 0.79 -11.17
C VAL A 134 -11.81 -0.68 -11.02
N LEU A 135 -11.86 -1.45 -12.11
CA LEU A 135 -11.47 -2.86 -12.10
C LEU A 135 -10.01 -3.01 -11.66
N GLU A 136 -9.10 -2.18 -12.18
CA GLU A 136 -7.71 -2.15 -11.73
C GLU A 136 -7.56 -1.79 -10.24
N THR A 137 -8.38 -0.87 -9.73
CA THR A 137 -8.38 -0.52 -8.31
C THR A 137 -8.85 -1.69 -7.45
N ILE A 138 -9.90 -2.40 -7.87
CA ILE A 138 -10.43 -3.58 -7.16
C ILE A 138 -9.42 -4.74 -7.24
N GLU A 139 -8.87 -5.00 -8.42
CA GLU A 139 -7.84 -6.01 -8.66
C GLU A 139 -6.67 -5.80 -7.71
N ASN A 140 -6.04 -4.61 -7.73
CA ASN A 140 -4.89 -4.29 -6.89
C ASN A 140 -5.17 -4.46 -5.39
N LYS A 141 -6.44 -4.32 -5.00
CA LYS A 141 -6.87 -4.54 -3.62
C LYS A 141 -6.97 -6.02 -3.27
N ILE A 142 -7.61 -6.80 -4.13
CA ILE A 142 -7.77 -8.25 -3.95
C ILE A 142 -6.41 -8.95 -4.02
N SER A 143 -5.63 -8.64 -5.06
CA SER A 143 -4.28 -9.21 -5.23
C SER A 143 -3.34 -8.79 -4.12
N GLY A 144 -3.45 -7.55 -3.61
CA GLY A 144 -2.72 -7.10 -2.41
C GLY A 144 -3.02 -7.92 -1.16
N LEU A 145 -4.29 -8.25 -0.93
CA LEU A 145 -4.70 -9.11 0.20
C LEU A 145 -4.18 -10.54 0.05
N VAL A 146 -4.27 -11.11 -1.16
CA VAL A 146 -3.72 -12.44 -1.46
C VAL A 146 -2.21 -12.46 -1.29
N ALA A 147 -1.50 -11.45 -1.80
CA ALA A 147 -0.05 -11.34 -1.65
C ALA A 147 0.34 -11.24 -0.18
N ALA A 148 -0.32 -10.35 0.60
CA ALA A 148 -0.06 -10.18 2.03
C ALA A 148 -0.22 -11.48 2.82
N GLY A 149 -1.25 -12.29 2.50
CA GLY A 149 -1.55 -13.52 3.23
C GLY A 149 -0.78 -14.76 2.76
N ALA A 150 -0.44 -14.85 1.48
CA ALA A 150 0.03 -16.10 0.87
C ALA A 150 1.39 -16.02 0.16
N VAL A 151 1.88 -14.83 -0.20
CA VAL A 151 3.14 -14.66 -0.95
C VAL A 151 4.21 -14.04 -0.07
N ILE A 152 3.89 -12.92 0.60
CA ILE A 152 4.84 -12.18 1.42
C ILE A 152 5.40 -13.01 2.58
N PRO A 153 4.60 -13.80 3.33
CA PRO A 153 5.15 -14.65 4.38
C PRO A 153 6.20 -15.65 3.87
N MET A 154 6.04 -16.15 2.63
CA MET A 154 6.99 -17.06 2.01
C MET A 154 8.31 -16.35 1.66
N LEU A 155 8.24 -15.16 1.05
CA LEU A 155 9.42 -14.37 0.71
C LEU A 155 10.19 -13.90 1.95
N VAL A 156 9.45 -13.47 2.97
CA VAL A 156 10.03 -12.99 4.23
C VAL A 156 10.66 -14.13 5.03
N SER A 157 10.09 -15.34 4.98
CA SER A 157 10.71 -16.54 5.55
C SER A 157 12.00 -16.90 4.81
N GLY A 158 12.02 -16.80 3.48
CA GLY A 158 13.25 -16.96 2.68
C GLY A 158 14.32 -15.93 3.03
N LEU A 159 13.94 -14.65 3.20
CA LEU A 159 14.84 -13.60 3.67
C LEU A 159 15.38 -13.88 5.07
N SER A 160 14.53 -14.32 5.98
CA SER A 160 14.93 -14.71 7.34
C SER A 160 15.95 -15.85 7.32
N ALA A 161 15.77 -16.85 6.45
CA ALA A 161 16.73 -17.93 6.28
C ALA A 161 18.09 -17.44 5.74
N LEU A 162 18.08 -16.57 4.72
CA LEU A 162 19.31 -15.95 4.18
C LEU A 162 20.07 -15.17 5.28
N LEU A 163 19.35 -14.42 6.11
CA LEU A 163 19.95 -13.67 7.21
C LEU A 163 20.45 -14.57 8.34
N ALA A 164 19.73 -15.66 8.67
CA ALA A 164 20.17 -16.62 9.68
C ALA A 164 21.48 -17.31 9.27
N THR A 165 21.68 -17.63 7.99
CA THR A 165 22.94 -18.21 7.50
C THR A 165 24.16 -17.27 7.54
N SER A 166 23.97 -16.01 7.91
CA SER A 166 25.05 -15.02 8.06
C SER A 166 25.51 -14.82 9.52
N ALA A 167 24.88 -15.50 10.48
CA ALA A 167 25.34 -15.52 11.87
C ALA A 167 26.65 -16.33 11.98
N PRO A 168 27.69 -15.81 12.67
CA PRO A 168 28.96 -16.50 12.78
C PRO A 168 28.85 -17.55 13.90
N ASP A 169 28.58 -18.80 13.53
CA ASP A 169 29.02 -19.93 14.36
C ASP A 169 29.84 -20.91 13.53
N ALA A 170 30.97 -21.25 14.13
CA ALA A 170 32.08 -21.98 13.55
C ALA A 170 31.67 -23.36 13.04
N ALA A 171 32.22 -23.71 11.86
CA ALA A 171 32.41 -25.08 11.38
C ALA A 171 31.18 -26.01 11.36
N GLY A 172 30.47 -26.09 10.21
CA GLY A 172 29.82 -27.37 9.90
C GLY A 172 28.62 -27.43 8.95
N THR A 173 28.08 -26.36 8.39
CA THR A 173 26.73 -26.43 7.77
C THR A 173 26.63 -26.01 6.30
N ALA A 174 27.67 -26.25 5.50
CA ALA A 174 27.60 -26.06 4.04
C ALA A 174 26.64 -27.02 3.31
N ALA A 175 26.19 -28.12 3.95
CA ALA A 175 25.23 -29.08 3.39
C ALA A 175 23.74 -28.74 3.70
N ALA A 176 23.47 -27.75 4.55
CA ALA A 176 22.11 -27.43 5.01
C ALA A 176 21.39 -26.40 4.12
N ALA A 177 22.12 -25.55 3.38
CA ALA A 177 21.51 -24.44 2.64
C ALA A 177 20.77 -24.89 1.37
N THR A 178 21.24 -25.93 0.69
CA THR A 178 20.57 -26.48 -0.52
C THR A 178 19.39 -27.39 -0.15
N SER A 179 19.42 -27.98 1.04
CA SER A 179 18.33 -28.78 1.60
C SER A 179 17.31 -27.96 2.38
N ALA A 180 17.60 -26.71 2.78
CA ALA A 180 16.65 -25.80 3.44
C ALA A 180 15.58 -25.26 2.49
N VAL A 181 15.93 -24.96 1.24
CA VAL A 181 14.96 -24.49 0.22
C VAL A 181 14.06 -25.65 -0.25
N ALA A 182 14.59 -26.87 -0.32
CA ALA A 182 13.81 -28.07 -0.62
C ALA A 182 12.97 -28.53 0.59
N SER A 183 13.49 -28.42 1.82
CA SER A 183 12.80 -28.86 3.03
C SER A 183 11.65 -27.92 3.45
N HIS A 184 11.75 -26.62 3.14
CA HIS A 184 10.61 -25.69 3.31
C HIS A 184 9.45 -25.97 2.34
N ALA A 185 9.76 -26.40 1.10
CA ALA A 185 8.74 -26.81 0.14
C ALA A 185 8.04 -28.11 0.56
N THR A 186 8.77 -29.08 1.13
CA THR A 186 8.17 -30.33 1.65
C THR A 186 7.40 -30.13 2.97
N LEU A 187 7.79 -29.20 3.85
CA LEU A 187 7.05 -28.91 5.08
C LEU A 187 5.79 -28.07 4.84
N ALA A 188 5.84 -27.13 3.88
CA ALA A 188 4.66 -26.37 3.45
C ALA A 188 3.60 -27.27 2.78
N ALA A 189 4.03 -28.35 2.11
CA ALA A 189 3.15 -29.31 1.45
C ALA A 189 2.37 -30.24 2.41
N HIS A 190 2.81 -30.41 3.66
CA HIS A 190 2.22 -31.39 4.61
C HIS A 190 1.41 -30.76 5.77
N GLY A 191 1.10 -29.47 5.74
CA GLY A 191 0.27 -28.83 6.78
C GLY A 191 0.90 -28.79 8.17
N LEU A 192 2.17 -29.18 8.31
CA LEU A 192 2.93 -29.18 9.57
C LEU A 192 3.72 -27.88 9.81
N ALA A 193 3.59 -26.89 8.94
CA ALA A 193 4.25 -25.59 9.06
C ALA A 193 3.80 -24.76 10.29
N THR A 194 2.88 -25.27 11.12
CA THR A 194 2.37 -24.63 12.34
C THR A 194 3.01 -25.14 13.64
N LEU A 195 4.00 -26.05 13.58
CA LEU A 195 4.70 -26.53 14.76
C LEU A 195 6.11 -25.90 14.88
N PRO A 196 6.27 -24.81 15.66
CA PRO A 196 7.58 -24.33 16.05
C PRO A 196 8.17 -25.32 17.07
N GLY A 197 9.11 -26.17 16.67
CA GLY A 197 9.82 -27.00 17.65
C GLY A 197 10.61 -28.21 17.15
N VAL A 198 10.48 -28.66 15.90
CA VAL A 198 11.09 -29.96 15.51
C VAL A 198 12.55 -29.87 15.08
N THR A 199 13.11 -28.68 14.80
CA THR A 199 14.55 -28.55 14.45
C THR A 199 15.28 -27.37 15.09
N ALA A 200 14.65 -26.63 16.01
CA ALA A 200 15.29 -25.51 16.67
C ALA A 200 16.21 -25.99 17.81
N ALA A 201 17.45 -26.32 17.47
CA ALA A 201 18.54 -26.04 18.40
C ALA A 201 18.52 -24.53 18.72
N PHE A 202 18.99 -24.14 19.91
CA PHE A 202 18.94 -22.78 20.47
C PHE A 202 19.83 -21.76 19.72
N ASP A 203 19.69 -21.67 18.41
CA ASP A 203 20.29 -20.67 17.54
C ASP A 203 19.22 -19.59 17.30
N GLY A 204 19.53 -18.31 17.53
CA GLY A 204 18.59 -17.17 17.59
C GLY A 204 17.76 -16.90 16.33
N SER A 205 17.85 -17.77 15.32
CA SER A 205 17.02 -17.86 14.12
C SER A 205 15.51 -17.69 14.36
N TRP A 206 14.96 -18.23 15.45
CA TRP A 206 13.53 -18.08 15.76
C TRP A 206 13.17 -16.64 16.17
N LEU A 207 14.05 -15.94 16.88
CA LEU A 207 13.88 -14.51 17.22
C LEU A 207 13.98 -13.65 15.97
N LEU A 208 14.94 -13.96 15.09
CA LEU A 208 15.08 -13.29 13.80
C LEU A 208 13.82 -13.47 12.95
N HIS A 209 13.27 -14.68 12.86
CA HIS A 209 12.03 -14.95 12.14
C HIS A 209 10.83 -14.20 12.74
N MET A 210 10.69 -14.22 14.08
CA MET A 210 9.67 -13.46 14.81
C MET A 210 9.76 -11.95 14.60
N ALA A 211 10.96 -11.40 14.34
CA ALA A 211 11.14 -9.98 14.06
C ALA A 211 10.96 -9.64 12.57
N VAL A 212 11.55 -10.44 11.68
CA VAL A 212 11.60 -10.19 10.23
C VAL A 212 10.23 -10.41 9.60
N LEU A 213 9.43 -11.38 10.07
CA LEU A 213 8.08 -11.63 9.55
C LEU A 213 7.13 -10.42 9.69
N PRO A 214 6.86 -9.88 10.90
CA PRO A 214 5.98 -8.72 11.03
C PRO A 214 6.58 -7.48 10.38
N LEU A 215 7.90 -7.31 10.38
CA LEU A 215 8.58 -6.20 9.72
C LEU A 215 8.40 -6.25 8.19
N GLY A 216 8.58 -7.42 7.58
CA GLY A 216 8.41 -7.63 6.15
C GLY A 216 6.95 -7.44 5.71
N ILE A 217 6.00 -7.92 6.50
CA ILE A 217 4.57 -7.67 6.27
C ILE A 217 4.27 -6.17 6.40
N ALA A 218 4.81 -5.49 7.42
CA ALA A 218 4.63 -4.05 7.60
C ALA A 218 5.22 -3.25 6.41
N ALA A 219 6.43 -3.60 5.95
CA ALA A 219 7.07 -3.00 4.78
C ALA A 219 6.21 -3.18 3.52
N PHE A 220 5.70 -4.39 3.30
CA PHE A 220 4.74 -4.65 2.22
C PHE A 220 3.50 -3.77 2.35
N VAL A 221 2.84 -3.75 3.51
CA VAL A 221 1.57 -3.02 3.72
C VAL A 221 1.74 -1.52 3.48
N VAL A 222 2.83 -0.90 3.95
CA VAL A 222 3.03 0.54 3.74
C VAL A 222 3.27 0.89 2.26
N VAL A 223 4.07 0.09 1.55
CA VAL A 223 4.31 0.29 0.10
C VAL A 223 3.04 0.01 -0.71
N TRP A 224 2.35 -1.08 -0.40
CA TRP A 224 1.09 -1.44 -1.05
C TRP A 224 0.03 -0.37 -0.83
N MET A 225 -0.13 0.14 0.39
CA MET A 225 -1.07 1.22 0.66
C MET A 225 -0.72 2.50 -0.12
N ALA A 226 0.56 2.88 -0.19
CA ALA A 226 0.99 4.04 -0.96
C ALA A 226 0.70 3.87 -2.45
N SER A 227 1.02 2.70 -3.02
CA SER A 227 0.73 2.39 -4.42
C SER A 227 -0.77 2.30 -4.70
N HIS A 228 -1.55 1.69 -3.80
CA HIS A 228 -2.99 1.59 -3.93
C HIS A 228 -3.67 2.96 -3.81
N ALA A 229 -3.12 3.87 -3.00
CA ALA A 229 -3.58 5.26 -2.95
C ALA A 229 -3.40 5.97 -4.31
N ILE A 230 -2.38 5.63 -5.10
CA ILE A 230 -2.23 6.13 -6.48
C ILE A 230 -3.39 5.67 -7.36
N ASN A 231 -3.81 4.39 -7.28
CA ASN A 231 -4.99 3.90 -8.02
C ASN A 231 -6.26 4.64 -7.62
N VAL A 232 -6.43 4.94 -6.33
CA VAL A 232 -7.56 5.76 -5.86
C VAL A 232 -7.48 7.19 -6.42
N LEU A 233 -6.30 7.80 -6.49
CA LEU A 233 -6.13 9.13 -7.11
C LEU A 233 -6.48 9.11 -8.60
N ILE A 234 -6.04 8.07 -9.33
CA ILE A 234 -6.36 7.86 -10.75
C ILE A 234 -7.87 7.77 -10.94
N LEU A 235 -8.53 6.97 -10.09
CA LEU A 235 -9.97 6.79 -10.14
C LEU A 235 -10.70 8.13 -9.96
N LEU A 236 -10.30 8.89 -8.94
CA LEU A 236 -10.91 10.18 -8.61
C LEU A 236 -10.55 11.29 -9.61
N SER A 237 -9.41 11.20 -10.31
CA SER A 237 -8.86 12.29 -11.13
C SER A 237 -9.77 12.62 -12.31
N PRO A 238 -10.22 13.87 -12.48
CA PRO A 238 -10.97 14.26 -13.68
C PRO A 238 -10.06 14.48 -14.91
N TRP A 239 -8.74 14.54 -14.73
CA TRP A 239 -7.79 14.86 -15.80
C TRP A 239 -7.01 13.63 -16.25
N GLY A 240 -7.10 13.32 -17.55
CA GLY A 240 -6.37 12.19 -18.16
C GLY A 240 -4.84 12.34 -18.08
N ALA A 241 -4.31 13.57 -18.10
CA ALA A 241 -2.87 13.82 -18.01
C ALA A 241 -2.31 13.49 -16.61
N ILE A 242 -3.03 13.82 -15.53
CA ILE A 242 -2.62 13.48 -14.17
C ILE A 242 -2.65 11.96 -13.95
N ASP A 243 -3.70 11.31 -14.45
CA ASP A 243 -3.80 9.84 -14.44
C ASP A 243 -2.61 9.19 -15.18
N ALA A 244 -2.30 9.64 -16.39
CA ALA A 244 -1.14 9.16 -17.14
C ALA A 244 0.18 9.39 -16.39
N GLY A 245 0.39 10.58 -15.82
CA GLY A 245 1.60 10.88 -15.04
C GLY A 245 1.75 9.98 -13.81
N LEU A 246 0.67 9.75 -13.06
CA LEU A 246 0.65 8.87 -11.90
C LEU A 246 0.94 7.40 -12.27
N LYS A 247 0.35 6.91 -13.36
CA LYS A 247 0.61 5.55 -13.87
C LYS A 247 2.04 5.39 -14.32
N THR A 248 2.56 6.33 -15.12
CA THR A 248 3.95 6.30 -15.58
C THR A 248 4.91 6.32 -14.41
N ALA A 249 4.73 7.22 -13.44
CA ALA A 249 5.60 7.28 -12.25
C ALA A 249 5.61 5.95 -11.47
N ARG A 250 4.44 5.33 -11.27
CA ARG A 250 4.31 4.01 -10.62
C ARG A 250 5.02 2.92 -11.40
N THR A 251 4.82 2.85 -12.71
CA THR A 251 5.42 1.84 -13.59
C THR A 251 6.93 2.01 -13.69
N THR A 252 7.43 3.24 -13.80
CA THR A 252 8.87 3.54 -13.78
C THR A 252 9.51 3.13 -12.46
N LEU A 253 8.84 3.41 -11.33
CA LEU A 253 9.34 3.00 -10.02
C LEU A 253 9.40 1.48 -9.89
N LEU A 254 8.35 0.77 -10.33
CA LEU A 254 8.33 -0.69 -10.36
C LEU A 254 9.48 -1.24 -11.22
N GLY A 255 9.67 -0.70 -12.42
CA GLY A 255 10.77 -1.07 -13.31
C GLY A 255 12.14 -0.84 -12.65
N ALA A 256 12.34 0.29 -11.99
CA ALA A 256 13.58 0.59 -11.28
C ALA A 256 13.85 -0.40 -10.12
N VAL A 257 12.83 -0.68 -9.29
CA VAL A 257 12.95 -1.62 -8.16
C VAL A 257 13.28 -3.04 -8.65
N VAL A 258 12.80 -3.43 -9.83
CA VAL A 258 13.07 -4.76 -10.41
C VAL A 258 14.44 -4.83 -11.11
N LEU A 259 14.82 -3.81 -11.87
CA LEU A 259 16.00 -3.85 -12.74
C LEU A 259 17.30 -3.45 -12.05
N VAL A 260 17.26 -2.45 -11.16
CA VAL A 260 18.47 -1.94 -10.49
C VAL A 260 19.21 -3.01 -9.68
N PRO A 261 18.54 -3.92 -8.93
CA PRO A 261 19.23 -5.00 -8.22
C PRO A 261 20.04 -5.93 -9.12
N ALA A 262 19.64 -6.10 -10.38
CA ALA A 262 20.36 -6.94 -11.35
C ALA A 262 21.66 -6.29 -11.87
N ILE A 263 21.72 -4.95 -11.84
CA ILE A 263 22.91 -4.18 -12.24
C ILE A 263 23.85 -4.01 -11.04
N ASN A 264 23.28 -3.60 -9.90
CA ASN A 264 24.02 -3.36 -8.68
C ASN A 264 23.14 -3.70 -7.46
N PRO A 265 23.45 -4.79 -6.73
CA PRO A 265 22.70 -5.21 -5.56
C PRO A 265 22.55 -4.14 -4.48
N TRP A 266 23.60 -3.36 -4.22
CA TRP A 266 23.56 -2.28 -3.23
C TRP A 266 22.62 -1.16 -3.65
N ALA A 267 22.72 -0.72 -4.92
CA ALA A 267 21.82 0.29 -5.45
C ALA A 267 20.35 -0.18 -5.38
N GLY A 268 20.10 -1.46 -5.68
CA GLY A 268 18.77 -2.07 -5.61
C GLY A 268 18.22 -2.13 -4.19
N LEU A 269 19.07 -2.49 -3.23
CA LEU A 269 18.73 -2.51 -1.81
C LEU A 269 18.40 -1.10 -1.29
N ILE A 270 19.29 -0.12 -1.55
CA ILE A 270 19.11 1.28 -1.15
C ILE A 270 17.83 1.85 -1.76
N LEU A 271 17.60 1.59 -3.05
CA LEU A 271 16.37 2.02 -3.74
C LEU A 271 15.13 1.45 -3.06
N SER A 272 15.11 0.14 -2.80
CA SER A 272 13.95 -0.53 -2.19
C SER A 272 13.68 -0.02 -0.77
N LEU A 273 14.73 0.14 0.05
CA LEU A 273 14.63 0.73 1.39
C LEU A 273 14.17 2.20 1.34
N GLY A 274 14.65 2.97 0.36
CA GLY A 274 14.20 4.34 0.11
C GLY A 274 12.71 4.40 -0.23
N VAL A 275 12.22 3.49 -1.08
CA VAL A 275 10.79 3.37 -1.41
C VAL A 275 9.97 3.03 -0.17
N ILE A 276 10.41 2.04 0.63
CA ILE A 276 9.73 1.67 1.87
C ILE A 276 9.67 2.86 2.84
N PHE A 277 10.77 3.60 2.99
CA PHE A 277 10.85 4.76 3.86
C PHE A 277 9.90 5.88 3.42
N VAL A 278 9.90 6.23 2.13
CA VAL A 278 8.97 7.24 1.59
C VAL A 278 7.52 6.79 1.76
N ALA A 279 7.22 5.52 1.45
CA ALA A 279 5.88 4.96 1.62
C ALA A 279 5.40 5.02 3.08
N TRP A 280 6.31 4.76 4.02
CA TRP A 280 6.03 4.87 5.44
C TRP A 280 5.72 6.30 5.89
N LEU A 281 6.47 7.30 5.41
CA LEU A 281 6.20 8.73 5.71
C LEU A 281 4.82 9.17 5.22
N VAL A 282 4.37 8.67 4.07
CA VAL A 282 3.06 8.99 3.51
C VAL A 282 1.94 8.05 3.97
N ALA A 283 2.24 6.98 4.72
CA ALA A 283 1.30 5.89 5.01
C ALA A 283 0.01 6.39 5.69
N GLY A 284 0.11 7.37 6.59
CA GLY A 284 -1.07 7.95 7.25
C GLY A 284 -1.99 8.74 6.31
N TRP A 285 -1.43 9.35 5.26
CA TRP A 285 -2.21 10.01 4.21
C TRP A 285 -2.80 8.98 3.25
N SER A 286 -1.98 8.01 2.81
CA SER A 286 -2.38 6.92 1.91
C SER A 286 -3.52 6.10 2.52
N PHE A 287 -3.42 5.74 3.80
CA PHE A 287 -4.48 5.03 4.52
C PHE A 287 -5.84 5.71 4.43
N ARG A 288 -5.88 7.01 4.77
CA ARG A 288 -7.12 7.80 4.75
C ARG A 288 -7.70 7.87 3.34
N LEU A 289 -6.84 8.03 2.34
CA LEU A 289 -7.26 8.03 0.94
C LEU A 289 -7.78 6.66 0.48
N THR A 290 -7.14 5.56 0.87
CA THR A 290 -7.61 4.19 0.58
C THR A 290 -8.97 3.92 1.19
N VAL A 291 -9.19 4.30 2.46
CA VAL A 291 -10.49 4.16 3.13
C VAL A 291 -11.54 5.04 2.44
N PHE A 292 -11.18 6.29 2.13
CA PHE A 292 -12.05 7.23 1.42
C PHE A 292 -12.49 6.67 0.06
N GLY A 293 -11.54 6.29 -0.79
CA GLY A 293 -11.79 5.73 -2.12
C GLY A 293 -12.61 4.45 -2.04
N THR A 294 -12.26 3.52 -1.15
CA THR A 294 -13.01 2.26 -0.96
C THR A 294 -14.48 2.52 -0.65
N LEU A 295 -14.77 3.39 0.32
CA LEU A 295 -16.14 3.65 0.74
C LEU A 295 -16.93 4.42 -0.33
N PHE A 296 -16.29 5.38 -1.01
CA PHE A 296 -16.89 6.09 -2.13
C PHE A 296 -17.26 5.15 -3.27
N SER A 297 -16.31 4.34 -3.74
CA SER A 297 -16.54 3.36 -4.80
C SER A 297 -17.62 2.36 -4.40
N TRP A 298 -17.52 1.78 -3.20
CA TRP A 298 -18.49 0.80 -2.72
C TRP A 298 -19.91 1.35 -2.65
N ASP A 299 -20.08 2.56 -2.09
CA ASP A 299 -21.41 3.16 -1.96
C ASP A 299 -22.03 3.51 -3.32
N PHE A 300 -21.19 3.93 -4.28
CA PHE A 300 -21.60 4.20 -5.65
C PHE A 300 -22.05 2.92 -6.37
N PHE A 301 -21.22 1.87 -6.38
CA PHE A 301 -21.51 0.62 -7.11
C PHE A 301 -22.65 -0.20 -6.50
N THR A 302 -22.75 -0.21 -5.18
CA THR A 302 -23.83 -0.96 -4.50
C THR A 302 -25.14 -0.18 -4.43
N LEU A 303 -25.22 0.97 -5.12
CA LEU A 303 -26.35 1.91 -5.11
C LEU A 303 -26.86 2.16 -3.69
N ARG A 304 -25.92 2.30 -2.75
CA ARG A 304 -26.24 2.30 -1.31
C ARG A 304 -27.20 3.42 -0.94
N ARG A 305 -27.25 4.50 -1.72
CA ARG A 305 -28.22 5.59 -1.58
C ARG A 305 -29.68 5.12 -1.52
N LEU A 306 -30.02 4.02 -2.20
CA LEU A 306 -31.38 3.47 -2.22
C LEU A 306 -31.74 2.69 -0.93
N ARG A 307 -30.73 2.21 -0.20
CA ARG A 307 -30.89 1.38 1.00
C ARG A 307 -30.46 2.10 2.28
N PHE A 308 -29.83 3.26 2.15
CA PHE A 308 -29.34 4.04 3.26
C PHE A 308 -30.43 4.98 3.77
N ARG A 309 -30.52 5.13 5.10
CA ARG A 309 -31.35 6.12 5.77
C ARG A 309 -30.49 6.86 6.81
N PRO A 310 -30.46 8.20 6.79
CA PRO A 310 -29.84 8.98 7.85
C PRO A 310 -30.43 8.63 9.23
N GLN A 311 -29.58 8.59 10.25
CA GLN A 311 -30.00 8.34 11.63
C GLN A 311 -30.05 9.66 12.42
N PRO A 312 -31.04 9.88 13.28
CA PRO A 312 -31.14 11.13 14.05
C PRO A 312 -29.95 11.39 14.99
N LEU A 313 -29.38 10.32 15.55
CA LEU A 313 -28.33 10.42 16.58
C LEU A 313 -26.91 10.52 15.99
N ALA A 314 -26.59 9.73 14.97
CA ALA A 314 -25.22 9.66 14.47
C ALA A 314 -25.11 9.20 13.02
N ASN A 315 -24.33 9.94 12.22
CA ASN A 315 -24.11 9.62 10.81
C ASN A 315 -22.61 9.49 10.47
N ARG A 316 -22.25 8.52 9.63
CA ARG A 316 -20.85 8.27 9.24
C ARG A 316 -20.44 9.13 8.05
N MET A 317 -19.36 9.89 8.19
CA MET A 317 -18.89 10.83 7.17
C MET A 317 -17.38 11.09 7.28
N PHE A 318 -16.85 11.90 6.38
CA PHE A 318 -15.42 12.21 6.32
C PHE A 318 -15.14 13.67 6.71
N SER A 319 -14.03 13.90 7.42
CA SER A 319 -13.54 15.26 7.67
C SER A 319 -12.99 15.93 6.40
N SER A 320 -13.10 17.25 6.35
CA SER A 320 -12.53 18.09 5.28
C SER A 320 -11.71 19.26 5.86
N ALA A 321 -11.47 20.30 5.06
CA ALA A 321 -10.54 21.39 5.31
C ALA A 321 -10.78 22.12 6.64
N LEU A 322 -12.03 22.47 6.96
CA LEU A 322 -12.34 23.24 8.17
C LEU A 322 -11.90 22.49 9.44
N LEU A 323 -12.16 21.18 9.49
CA LEU A 323 -11.80 20.31 10.60
C LEU A 323 -10.27 20.11 10.75
N LYS A 324 -9.50 20.37 9.69
CA LYS A 324 -8.02 20.33 9.74
C LYS A 324 -7.45 21.38 10.69
N HIS A 325 -8.06 22.56 10.77
CA HIS A 325 -7.61 23.65 11.65
C HIS A 325 -7.74 23.29 13.14
N VAL A 326 -8.68 22.41 13.47
CA VAL A 326 -8.91 21.92 14.84
C VAL A 326 -8.19 20.58 15.10
N GLY A 327 -7.24 20.21 14.23
CA GLY A 327 -6.37 19.04 14.40
C GLY A 327 -6.96 17.71 13.92
N VAL A 328 -8.09 17.72 13.21
CA VAL A 328 -8.64 16.51 12.58
C VAL A 328 -8.03 16.36 11.18
N PRO A 329 -7.24 15.31 10.90
CA PRO A 329 -6.63 15.18 9.59
C PRO A 329 -7.69 15.06 8.47
N MET A 330 -7.49 15.67 7.30
CA MET A 330 -8.43 15.57 6.16
C MET A 330 -8.72 14.11 5.79
N ARG A 331 -9.96 13.85 5.34
CA ARG A 331 -10.49 12.52 4.94
C ARG A 331 -10.42 11.48 6.07
N SER A 332 -10.46 11.92 7.32
CA SER A 332 -10.63 11.01 8.46
C SER A 332 -12.06 10.51 8.47
N TYR A 333 -12.22 9.19 8.48
CA TYR A 333 -13.53 8.55 8.56
C TYR A 333 -14.02 8.51 10.01
N GLY A 334 -15.21 9.02 10.27
CA GLY A 334 -15.76 9.15 11.61
C GLY A 334 -17.28 9.16 11.65
N ARG A 335 -17.82 9.39 12.85
CA ARG A 335 -19.23 9.61 13.12
C ARG A 335 -19.44 11.05 13.57
N LEU A 336 -20.37 11.73 12.93
CA LEU A 336 -20.93 12.97 13.45
C LEU A 336 -22.06 12.60 14.39
N PHE A 337 -21.96 13.01 15.65
CA PHE A 337 -22.99 12.86 16.65
C PHE A 337 -23.78 14.16 16.75
N ASN A 338 -25.10 14.03 16.76
CA ASN A 338 -26.01 15.09 17.13
C ASN A 338 -26.28 14.95 18.64
N GLU A 339 -25.87 15.94 19.44
CA GLU A 339 -26.14 15.98 20.88
C GLU A 339 -27.19 17.09 21.13
N PRO A 340 -28.49 16.80 20.92
CA PRO A 340 -29.55 17.80 20.98
C PRO A 340 -29.71 18.41 22.38
N GLU A 341 -29.42 17.65 23.44
CA GLU A 341 -29.46 18.11 24.83
C GLU A 341 -28.49 19.28 25.10
N ASN A 342 -27.35 19.28 24.42
CA ASN A 342 -26.31 20.30 24.57
C ASN A 342 -26.29 21.31 23.40
N GLY A 343 -27.11 21.09 22.37
CA GLY A 343 -27.06 21.84 21.10
C GLY A 343 -25.73 21.69 20.35
N ARG A 344 -24.97 20.61 20.60
CA ARG A 344 -23.61 20.43 20.05
C ARG A 344 -23.56 19.35 18.99
N ILE A 345 -22.69 19.57 18.01
CA ILE A 345 -22.37 18.59 16.99
C ILE A 345 -20.93 18.13 17.22
N VAL A 346 -20.73 16.83 17.41
CA VAL A 346 -19.41 16.28 17.77
C VAL A 346 -18.96 15.29 16.72
N PHE A 347 -17.79 15.52 16.12
CA PHE A 347 -17.16 14.58 15.21
C PHE A 347 -16.21 13.66 15.97
N ALA A 348 -16.52 12.36 15.97
CA ALA A 348 -15.71 11.33 16.60
C ALA A 348 -15.05 10.43 15.56
N TRP A 349 -13.74 10.21 15.67
CA TRP A 349 -12.99 9.34 14.76
C TRP A 349 -11.91 8.55 15.49
N ARG A 350 -11.53 7.41 14.90
CA ARG A 350 -10.39 6.60 15.37
C ARG A 350 -9.26 6.76 14.36
N PRO A 351 -8.08 7.31 14.73
CA PRO A 351 -6.91 7.28 13.87
C PRO A 351 -6.62 5.83 13.45
N TRP A 352 -6.31 5.60 12.17
CA TRP A 352 -6.09 4.25 11.64
C TRP A 352 -7.26 3.25 11.87
N LEU A 353 -8.45 3.75 12.21
CA LEU A 353 -9.65 2.98 12.61
C LEU A 353 -9.51 2.14 13.90
N VAL A 354 -8.30 1.88 14.39
CA VAL A 354 -8.02 1.03 15.57
C VAL A 354 -7.52 1.82 16.80
N MET A 355 -6.97 3.01 16.62
CA MET A 355 -6.44 3.82 17.74
C MET A 355 -7.56 4.34 18.65
N PRO A 356 -7.21 4.92 19.82
CA PRO A 356 -8.19 5.52 20.73
C PRO A 356 -9.09 6.54 20.04
N LEU A 357 -10.37 6.51 20.42
CA LEU A 357 -11.39 7.41 19.90
C LEU A 357 -11.03 8.86 20.26
N ARG A 358 -11.01 9.73 19.25
CA ARG A 358 -10.88 11.18 19.41
C ARG A 358 -12.20 11.84 19.06
N ARG A 359 -12.51 12.94 19.76
CA ARG A 359 -13.72 13.73 19.58
C ARG A 359 -13.34 15.19 19.45
N VAL A 360 -13.98 15.90 18.53
CA VAL A 360 -13.83 17.34 18.35
C VAL A 360 -15.21 17.92 18.09
N GLU A 361 -15.51 19.04 18.73
CA GLU A 361 -16.73 19.81 18.48
C GLU A 361 -16.65 20.45 17.08
N VAL A 362 -17.70 20.25 16.28
CA VAL A 362 -17.81 20.80 14.93
C VAL A 362 -18.54 22.13 15.02
N ARG A 363 -17.79 23.22 14.88
CA ARG A 363 -18.34 24.57 14.76
C ARG A 363 -18.23 25.01 13.31
N VAL A 364 -19.37 25.30 12.71
CA VAL A 364 -19.48 25.77 11.34
C VAL A 364 -20.42 26.96 11.37
N ASP A 365 -19.94 28.12 10.93
CA ASP A 365 -20.75 29.33 10.86
C ASP A 365 -21.79 29.16 9.75
N ASN A 366 -23.07 29.42 10.04
CA ASN A 366 -24.17 29.27 9.07
C ASN A 366 -24.09 27.94 8.26
N PRO A 367 -24.20 26.78 8.94
CA PRO A 367 -24.01 25.49 8.29
C PRO A 367 -25.13 25.21 7.28
N ALA A 368 -24.73 24.73 6.11
CA ALA A 368 -25.64 24.28 5.06
C ALA A 368 -25.16 22.95 4.46
N VAL A 369 -26.10 22.14 3.98
CA VAL A 369 -25.81 20.96 3.18
C VAL A 369 -25.69 21.38 1.72
N ALA A 370 -24.46 21.45 1.22
CA ALA A 370 -24.19 21.76 -0.17
C ALA A 370 -24.36 20.48 -1.02
N ARG A 371 -25.37 20.48 -1.89
CA ARG A 371 -25.68 19.42 -2.85
C ARG A 371 -24.77 19.53 -4.05
N GLY A 372 -23.83 18.59 -4.19
CA GLY A 372 -22.89 18.53 -5.31
C GLY A 372 -23.29 17.50 -6.37
N LEU A 373 -22.69 17.61 -7.56
CA LEU A 373 -22.97 16.72 -8.69
C LEU A 373 -22.65 15.24 -8.40
N PHE A 374 -21.56 14.99 -7.68
CA PHE A 374 -21.07 13.64 -7.36
C PHE A 374 -21.29 13.24 -5.91
N PHE A 375 -21.12 14.19 -4.98
CA PHE A 375 -21.27 13.98 -3.55
C PHE A 375 -21.66 15.30 -2.89
N SER A 376 -22.25 15.20 -1.71
CA SER A 376 -22.75 16.33 -0.93
C SER A 376 -21.77 16.66 0.20
N THR A 377 -21.82 17.87 0.72
CA THR A 377 -20.89 18.35 1.75
C THR A 377 -21.61 19.18 2.79
N ILE A 378 -21.09 19.24 4.01
CA ILE A 378 -21.50 20.23 5.01
C ILE A 378 -20.48 21.36 4.96
N SER A 379 -20.96 22.58 4.73
CA SER A 379 -20.12 23.76 4.51
C SER A 379 -20.78 25.01 5.07
N ASN A 380 -19.99 26.08 5.22
CA ASN A 380 -20.48 27.44 5.47
C ASN A 380 -20.62 28.26 4.16
N GLY A 381 -20.71 27.58 3.01
CA GLY A 381 -20.68 28.20 1.68
C GLY A 381 -19.28 28.64 1.20
N ARG A 382 -18.27 28.71 2.06
CA ARG A 382 -16.88 29.05 1.69
C ARG A 382 -15.93 27.88 1.82
N ASP A 383 -16.00 27.17 2.94
CA ASP A 383 -15.08 26.12 3.34
C ASP A 383 -15.86 24.84 3.71
N THR A 384 -15.30 23.69 3.34
CA THR A 384 -15.92 22.39 3.59
C THR A 384 -15.54 21.87 4.97
N ALA A 385 -16.53 21.54 5.80
CA ALA A 385 -16.31 20.88 7.09
C ALA A 385 -16.28 19.36 6.95
N LEU A 386 -17.29 18.81 6.28
CA LEU A 386 -17.49 17.36 6.20
C LEU A 386 -17.88 16.96 4.77
N ILE A 387 -17.35 15.84 4.31
CA ILE A 387 -17.67 15.24 3.01
C ILE A 387 -18.62 14.07 3.26
N LEU A 388 -19.76 14.09 2.59
CA LEU A 388 -20.76 13.04 2.68
C LEU A 388 -20.50 12.00 1.58
N PRO A 389 -20.33 10.71 1.93
CA PRO A 389 -20.22 9.65 0.94
C PRO A 389 -21.42 9.60 -0.02
N PRO A 390 -21.29 8.95 -1.20
CA PRO A 390 -22.36 8.87 -2.20
C PRO A 390 -23.69 8.29 -1.69
N ARG A 391 -23.68 7.57 -0.57
CA ARG A 391 -24.88 7.04 0.08
C ARG A 391 -25.86 8.13 0.56
N TYR A 392 -25.39 9.35 0.80
CA TYR A 392 -26.25 10.46 1.27
C TYR A 392 -26.92 11.23 0.13
N ARG A 393 -26.65 10.87 -1.13
CA ARG A 393 -27.28 11.51 -2.28
C ARG A 393 -28.78 11.24 -2.29
N GLY A 394 -29.59 12.31 -2.32
CA GLY A 394 -31.04 12.26 -2.19
C GLY A 394 -31.54 12.25 -0.74
N HIS A 395 -30.65 12.48 0.23
CA HIS A 395 -30.95 12.55 1.66
C HIS A 395 -30.44 13.86 2.28
N GLU A 396 -30.16 14.87 1.45
CA GLU A 396 -29.58 16.16 1.87
C GLU A 396 -30.53 16.91 2.82
N GLU A 397 -31.81 16.95 2.49
CA GLU A 397 -32.86 17.61 3.29
C GLU A 397 -32.98 16.94 4.66
N ALA A 398 -32.99 15.61 4.71
CA ALA A 398 -33.02 14.85 5.95
C ALA A 398 -31.78 15.11 6.83
N ILE A 399 -30.60 15.30 6.23
CA ILE A 399 -29.39 15.66 6.99
C ILE A 399 -29.49 17.10 7.52
N ALA A 400 -29.98 18.04 6.72
CA ALA A 400 -30.17 19.42 7.18
C ALA A 400 -31.14 19.49 8.36
N GLU A 401 -32.23 18.72 8.31
CA GLU A 401 -33.22 18.61 9.38
C GLU A 401 -32.63 17.95 10.64
N ILE A 402 -31.98 16.80 10.50
CA ILE A 402 -31.42 16.05 11.65
C ILE A 402 -30.46 16.93 12.46
N TYR A 403 -29.59 17.70 11.80
CA TYR A 403 -28.60 18.53 12.49
C TYR A 403 -29.02 19.99 12.67
N ALA A 404 -30.30 20.31 12.43
CA ALA A 404 -30.86 21.67 12.55
C ALA A 404 -30.01 22.75 11.83
N PHE A 405 -29.58 22.47 10.60
CA PHE A 405 -28.79 23.39 9.81
C PHE A 405 -29.66 24.49 9.21
N GLU A 406 -29.58 25.70 9.78
CA GLU A 406 -30.36 26.88 9.36
C GLU A 406 -30.20 27.23 7.89
N GLY A 407 -29.00 27.00 7.32
CA GLY A 407 -28.71 27.24 5.91
C GLY A 407 -29.36 26.26 4.94
N GLY A 408 -30.05 25.23 5.45
CA GLY A 408 -30.80 24.24 4.67
C GLY A 408 -29.95 23.47 3.67
N VAL A 409 -30.56 23.15 2.53
CA VAL A 409 -29.87 22.55 1.38
C VAL A 409 -29.58 23.63 0.35
N GLN A 410 -28.32 23.72 -0.08
CA GLN A 410 -27.88 24.67 -1.10
C GLN A 410 -27.31 23.93 -2.32
N GLU A 411 -27.62 24.39 -3.52
CA GLU A 411 -26.97 23.85 -4.72
C GLU A 411 -25.50 24.29 -4.77
N ALA A 412 -24.59 23.33 -4.88
CA ALA A 412 -23.21 23.63 -5.22
C ALA A 412 -23.12 23.84 -6.74
N GLY A 413 -23.02 25.10 -7.19
CA GLY A 413 -22.79 25.42 -8.60
C GLY A 413 -21.54 24.72 -9.18
N LEU A 414 -21.47 24.57 -10.51
CA LEU A 414 -20.39 23.84 -11.22
C LEU A 414 -18.96 24.22 -10.77
N LEU A 415 -18.70 25.52 -10.55
CA LEU A 415 -17.41 26.02 -10.06
C LEU A 415 -17.11 25.56 -8.61
N ARG A 416 -18.15 25.47 -7.76
CA ARG A 416 -18.02 24.94 -6.41
C ARG A 416 -17.83 23.43 -6.41
N ALA A 417 -18.54 22.70 -7.26
CA ALA A 417 -18.32 21.27 -7.48
C ALA A 417 -16.88 20.99 -7.94
N TRP A 418 -16.34 21.86 -8.81
CA TRP A 418 -14.95 21.81 -9.24
C TRP A 418 -13.94 22.14 -8.12
N SER A 419 -14.23 23.15 -7.29
CA SER A 419 -13.39 23.49 -6.13
C SER A 419 -13.38 22.39 -5.06
N SER A 420 -14.54 21.78 -4.81
CA SER A 420 -14.70 20.64 -3.89
C SER A 420 -13.92 19.42 -4.39
N LEU A 421 -13.91 19.20 -5.71
CA LEU A 421 -13.11 18.16 -6.34
C LEU A 421 -11.60 18.43 -6.19
N ARG A 422 -11.15 19.69 -6.31
CA ARG A 422 -9.74 20.08 -6.08
C ARG A 422 -9.32 19.88 -4.63
N GLU A 423 -10.20 20.17 -3.67
CA GLU A 423 -9.96 19.91 -2.24
C GLU A 423 -9.77 18.41 -1.95
N LEU A 424 -10.47 17.52 -2.68
CA LEU A 424 -10.28 16.07 -2.54
C LEU A 424 -8.85 15.61 -2.86
N PHE A 425 -8.13 16.34 -3.72
CA PHE A 425 -6.74 16.07 -4.08
C PHE A 425 -5.71 16.70 -3.13
N GLY A 426 -6.15 17.40 -2.08
CA GLY A 426 -5.26 18.08 -1.15
C GLY A 426 -4.68 19.39 -1.70
N GLY A 427 -5.15 19.85 -2.86
CA GLY A 427 -4.89 21.20 -3.33
C GLY A 427 -5.64 22.18 -2.45
N SER A 428 -4.91 23.05 -1.73
CA SER A 428 -5.53 24.26 -1.18
C SER A 428 -6.10 25.03 -2.35
N ALA A 429 -7.37 25.43 -2.29
CA ALA A 429 -7.89 26.41 -3.22
C ALA A 429 -7.06 27.69 -3.03
N ALA A 430 -6.12 27.97 -3.94
CA ALA A 430 -5.62 29.32 -4.10
C ALA A 430 -6.81 30.14 -4.59
N ARG A 431 -7.45 30.89 -3.69
CA ARG A 431 -8.47 31.85 -4.08
C ARG A 431 -7.79 33.00 -4.79
N THR A 432 -8.14 33.19 -6.04
CA THR A 432 -8.14 34.51 -6.65
C THR A 432 -9.04 35.39 -5.78
N GLN A 433 -8.46 36.36 -5.08
CA GLN A 433 -9.20 37.54 -4.68
C GLN A 433 -9.69 38.20 -5.96
N ILE A 434 -10.99 38.16 -6.21
CA ILE A 434 -11.63 39.19 -7.00
C ILE A 434 -12.57 39.86 -6.01
N GLY A 435 -12.10 40.99 -5.48
CA GLY A 435 -12.89 41.90 -4.67
C GLY A 435 -13.80 42.77 -5.53
N GLY A 436 -14.68 43.49 -4.86
CA GLY A 436 -15.61 44.46 -5.44
C GLY A 436 -17.04 43.98 -5.35
#